data_AF-A0A6I4ZN34-F1
#
_entry.id   AF-A0A6I4ZN34-F1
#
_cell.length_a   1.000
_cell.length_b   1.000
_cell.length_c   1.000
_cell.angle_alpha   90.00
_cell.angle_beta   90.00
_cell.angle_gamma   90.00
#
_symmetry.space_group_name_H-M   'P 1'
#
loop_
_entity.id
_entity.type
_entity.pdbx_description
1 polymer ?
#
loop_
_entity_poly.entity_id
_entity_poly.type
_entity_poly.pdbx_seq_one_letter_code
_entity_poly.pdbx_strand_id
1 'polypeptide(L)'
;MTTRWRKLGIRATAGLAVAAAPVAAACSSGPSYEDWAATDGAAGRINLDDVQTAFKESESVTEFEKRVNEIFEGDGVVLIKAEQTDTAFVLEGWENLDGNVRIDEGTDEKLFTITEKEDKSHEMRGHHANGYYHSTWGAGSFLFSYLLLSSFVGPRYVYVTPASRVAPIRTDRSNYRNSSAYRSQVSKNGSYFNRQKGFAGSSYDSADRNRSAARQSYQSHARSAGTFRSSGTGVRSSWGTSGRSGFSSGRSGGFFGGGGGQTFLGSMRRPG
;
A
#
# COMPACT_ATOMS: atom_id res chain seq x y z
N MET A 1 8.97 -30.21 74.96
CA MET A 1 10.19 -29.67 75.61
C MET A 1 11.39 -30.28 74.88
N THR A 2 12.33 -29.62 74.21
CA THR A 2 12.75 -28.22 74.11
C THR A 2 13.50 -28.07 72.78
N THR A 3 13.23 -26.96 72.08
CA THR A 3 13.91 -26.48 70.87
C THR A 3 15.38 -26.15 71.12
N ARG A 4 16.30 -26.48 70.18
CA ARG A 4 17.51 -25.68 69.94
C ARG A 4 17.92 -25.70 68.47
N TRP A 5 18.01 -24.49 67.92
CA TRP A 5 18.51 -24.13 66.60
C TRP A 5 20.05 -24.20 66.55
N ARG A 6 20.60 -24.55 65.37
CA ARG A 6 21.91 -24.06 64.93
C ARG A 6 21.84 -23.68 63.44
N LYS A 7 22.38 -22.49 63.16
CA LYS A 7 22.36 -21.77 61.89
C LYS A 7 23.46 -22.24 60.93
N LEU A 8 23.12 -22.17 59.64
CA LEU A 8 23.90 -21.75 58.46
C LEU A 8 25.27 -22.37 58.15
N GLY A 9 25.31 -23.00 56.98
CA GLY A 9 26.49 -23.11 56.11
C GLY A 9 26.04 -23.29 54.66
N ILE A 10 25.71 -22.19 53.97
CA ILE A 10 25.44 -22.18 52.53
C ILE A 10 26.79 -22.34 51.81
N ARG A 11 26.94 -23.42 51.04
CA ARG A 11 27.93 -23.50 49.95
C ARG A 11 27.18 -23.76 48.65
N ALA A 12 27.09 -22.71 47.85
CA ALA A 12 26.60 -22.74 46.49
C ALA A 12 27.57 -23.53 45.60
N THR A 13 27.05 -24.54 44.92
CA THR A 13 27.61 -25.03 43.66
C THR A 13 26.47 -25.01 42.65
N ALA A 14 26.44 -23.94 41.85
CA ALA A 14 25.47 -23.76 40.79
C ALA A 14 25.83 -24.73 39.64
N GLY A 15 25.12 -25.86 39.59
CA GLY A 15 25.06 -26.70 38.39
C GLY A 15 24.14 -26.03 37.37
N LEU A 16 24.71 -25.49 36.31
CA LEU A 16 23.95 -24.96 35.17
C LEU A 16 23.55 -26.15 34.29
N ALA A 17 22.52 -26.88 34.69
CA ALA A 17 21.81 -27.79 33.79
C ALA A 17 21.08 -26.91 32.76
N VAL A 18 21.63 -26.81 31.55
CA VAL A 18 20.91 -26.27 30.39
C VAL A 18 19.81 -27.28 30.09
N ALA A 19 18.64 -27.07 30.70
CA ALA A 19 17.41 -27.68 30.23
C ALA A 19 17.21 -27.15 28.80
N ALA A 20 17.47 -27.99 27.81
CA ALA A 20 17.01 -27.79 26.46
C ALA A 20 15.47 -27.84 26.47
N ALA A 21 14.86 -26.73 26.90
CA ALA A 21 13.46 -26.50 26.65
C ALA A 21 13.29 -26.52 25.12
N PRO A 22 12.36 -27.30 24.56
CA PRO A 22 12.02 -27.14 23.16
C PRO A 22 11.66 -25.68 22.99
N VAL A 23 12.44 -24.97 22.17
CA VAL A 23 12.01 -23.71 21.59
C VAL A 23 10.71 -24.04 20.89
N ALA A 24 9.60 -23.78 21.57
CA ALA A 24 8.32 -23.61 20.92
C ALA A 24 8.61 -22.62 19.81
N ALA A 25 8.58 -23.09 18.56
CA ALA A 25 8.58 -22.22 17.41
C ALA A 25 7.55 -21.14 17.74
N ALA A 26 7.98 -19.89 17.79
CA ALA A 26 7.06 -18.78 17.87
C ALA A 26 6.17 -18.92 16.64
N CYS A 27 4.98 -19.51 16.82
CA CYS A 27 3.91 -19.45 15.85
C CYS A 27 3.71 -17.95 15.67
N SER A 28 4.27 -17.36 14.62
CA SER A 28 4.10 -15.94 14.37
C SER A 28 2.61 -15.74 14.15
N SER A 29 1.93 -15.28 15.19
CA SER A 29 0.59 -14.71 15.08
C SER A 29 0.67 -13.73 13.93
N GLY A 30 -0.15 -13.95 12.90
CA GLY A 30 -0.19 -13.10 11.71
C GLY A 30 -0.43 -11.63 12.06
N PRO A 31 -0.43 -10.73 11.06
CA PRO A 31 -0.60 -9.30 11.29
C PRO A 31 -1.80 -9.02 12.19
N SER A 32 -1.64 -8.12 13.16
CA SER A 32 -2.78 -7.67 13.97
C SER A 32 -3.79 -6.95 13.08
N TYR A 33 -5.03 -6.80 13.56
CA TYR A 33 -6.03 -6.03 12.83
C TYR A 33 -5.54 -4.59 12.62
N GLU A 34 -4.90 -4.03 13.63
CA GLU A 34 -4.37 -2.68 13.66
C GLU A 34 -3.24 -2.51 12.62
N ASP A 35 -2.33 -3.50 12.51
CA ASP A 35 -1.29 -3.51 11.46
C ASP A 35 -1.92 -3.61 10.06
N TRP A 36 -2.94 -4.45 9.90
CA TRP A 36 -3.64 -4.60 8.62
C TRP A 36 -4.36 -3.31 8.22
N ALA A 37 -5.13 -2.73 9.13
CA ALA A 37 -5.91 -1.52 8.89
C ALA A 37 -5.03 -0.30 8.62
N ALA A 38 -3.77 -0.31 9.08
CA ALA A 38 -2.77 0.72 8.80
C ALA A 38 -2.15 0.62 7.40
N THR A 39 -2.38 -0.47 6.66
CA THR A 39 -1.85 -0.59 5.30
C THR A 39 -2.58 0.27 4.29
N ASP A 40 -1.85 0.78 3.30
CA ASP A 40 -2.41 1.63 2.25
C ASP A 40 -3.56 0.96 1.51
N GLY A 41 -3.42 -0.33 1.19
CA GLY A 41 -4.49 -1.11 0.56
C GLY A 41 -5.75 -1.26 1.43
N ALA A 42 -5.60 -1.53 2.73
CA ALA A 42 -6.75 -1.66 3.63
C ALA A 42 -7.44 -0.31 3.90
N ALA A 43 -6.68 0.78 3.83
CA ALA A 43 -7.18 2.15 3.97
C ALA A 43 -7.86 2.68 2.69
N GLY A 44 -7.81 1.94 1.57
CA GLY A 44 -8.36 2.40 0.29
C GLY A 44 -7.46 3.41 -0.43
N ARG A 45 -6.16 3.42 -0.15
CA ARG A 45 -5.22 4.30 -0.85
C ARG A 45 -4.72 3.67 -2.15
N ILE A 46 -4.55 4.50 -3.16
CA ILE A 46 -4.03 4.12 -4.48
C ILE A 46 -2.99 5.13 -4.94
N ASN A 47 -1.97 4.66 -5.67
CA ASN A 47 -0.97 5.52 -6.27
C ASN A 47 -1.56 6.25 -7.48
N LEU A 48 -1.99 7.49 -7.27
CA LEU A 48 -2.68 8.28 -8.30
C LEU A 48 -1.74 8.77 -9.42
N ASP A 49 -0.43 8.88 -9.18
CA ASP A 49 0.55 9.18 -10.24
C ASP A 49 0.61 8.02 -11.25
N ASP A 50 0.62 6.79 -10.76
CA ASP A 50 0.62 5.59 -11.61
C ASP A 50 -0.73 5.41 -12.30
N VAL A 51 -1.87 5.75 -11.66
CA VAL A 51 -3.18 5.73 -12.33
C VAL A 51 -3.24 6.75 -13.46
N GLN A 52 -2.74 7.97 -13.24
CA GLN A 52 -2.65 8.99 -14.29
C GLN A 52 -1.76 8.50 -15.45
N THR A 53 -0.66 7.83 -15.14
CA THR A 53 0.23 7.23 -16.15
C THR A 53 -0.47 6.11 -16.91
N ALA A 54 -1.16 5.20 -16.21
CA ALA A 54 -1.96 4.15 -16.82
C ALA A 54 -3.03 4.72 -17.75
N PHE A 55 -3.70 5.79 -17.36
CA PHE A 55 -4.70 6.45 -18.20
C PHE A 55 -4.08 7.01 -19.50
N LYS A 56 -2.91 7.65 -19.43
CA LYS A 56 -2.23 8.24 -20.59
C LYS A 56 -1.67 7.19 -21.56
N GLU A 57 -1.29 6.03 -21.05
CA GLU A 57 -0.57 5.00 -21.80
C GLU A 57 -1.44 3.82 -22.24
N SER A 58 -2.66 3.68 -21.73
CA SER A 58 -3.53 2.55 -22.11
C SER A 58 -4.11 2.76 -23.50
N GLU A 59 -4.10 1.70 -24.31
CA GLU A 59 -4.64 1.72 -25.67
C GLU A 59 -6.11 1.26 -25.70
N SER A 60 -6.62 0.72 -24.59
CA SER A 60 -7.99 0.24 -24.47
C SER A 60 -8.52 0.31 -23.04
N VAL A 61 -9.86 0.29 -22.88
CA VAL A 61 -10.50 0.21 -21.56
C VAL A 61 -10.02 -1.01 -20.77
N THR A 62 -9.94 -2.17 -21.43
CA THR A 62 -9.52 -3.42 -20.79
C THR A 62 -8.11 -3.34 -20.23
N GLU A 63 -7.20 -2.71 -20.97
CA GLU A 63 -5.84 -2.49 -20.49
C GLU A 63 -5.80 -1.52 -19.31
N PHE A 64 -6.55 -0.42 -19.38
CA PHE A 64 -6.65 0.54 -18.29
C PHE A 64 -7.20 -0.11 -17.00
N GLU A 65 -8.31 -0.86 -17.10
CA GLU A 65 -8.88 -1.62 -15.99
C GLU A 65 -7.86 -2.54 -15.34
N LYS A 66 -7.07 -3.26 -16.16
CA LYS A 66 -6.03 -4.15 -15.69
C LYS A 66 -4.93 -3.38 -14.95
N ARG A 67 -4.36 -2.34 -15.57
CA ARG A 67 -3.28 -1.53 -14.98
C ARG A 67 -3.71 -0.88 -13.66
N VAL A 68 -4.90 -0.29 -13.59
CA VAL A 68 -5.45 0.28 -12.34
C VAL A 68 -5.55 -0.78 -11.25
N ASN A 69 -6.03 -1.97 -11.60
CA ASN A 69 -6.14 -3.08 -10.66
C ASN A 69 -4.78 -3.71 -10.28
N GLU A 70 -3.74 -3.58 -11.09
CA GLU A 70 -2.38 -3.98 -10.74
C GLU A 70 -1.71 -2.97 -9.79
N ILE A 71 -2.00 -1.67 -9.97
CA ILE A 71 -1.56 -0.58 -9.07
C ILE A 71 -2.23 -0.71 -7.70
N PHE A 72 -3.51 -1.08 -7.67
CA PHE A 72 -4.30 -1.07 -6.45
C PHE A 72 -4.03 -2.26 -5.51
N GLU A 73 -3.55 -1.95 -4.30
CA GLU A 73 -3.19 -2.94 -3.29
C GLU A 73 -4.34 -3.38 -2.37
N GLY A 74 -5.50 -2.71 -2.41
CA GLY A 74 -6.69 -3.12 -1.65
C GLY A 74 -7.17 -4.52 -2.04
N ASP A 75 -8.06 -5.12 -1.25
CA ASP A 75 -8.60 -6.45 -1.53
C ASP A 75 -9.62 -6.42 -2.67
N GLY A 76 -10.47 -5.40 -2.68
CA GLY A 76 -11.53 -5.23 -3.67
C GLY A 76 -11.00 -4.97 -5.07
N VAL A 77 -11.84 -5.28 -6.06
CA VAL A 77 -11.57 -4.94 -7.46
C VAL A 77 -11.97 -3.49 -7.67
N VAL A 78 -11.14 -2.73 -8.39
CA VAL A 78 -11.51 -1.40 -8.85
C VAL A 78 -12.37 -1.53 -10.11
N LEU A 79 -13.62 -1.12 -10.01
CA LEU A 79 -14.57 -0.98 -11.11
C LEU A 79 -14.43 0.41 -11.72
N ILE A 80 -14.50 0.50 -13.04
CA ILE A 80 -14.44 1.74 -13.79
C ILE A 80 -15.84 2.11 -14.25
N LYS A 81 -16.24 3.35 -13.97
CA LYS A 81 -17.41 4.00 -14.58
C LYS A 81 -16.90 5.16 -15.43
N ALA A 82 -17.44 5.32 -16.63
CA ALA A 82 -17.19 6.49 -17.43
C ALA A 82 -18.49 7.00 -18.04
N GLU A 83 -18.71 8.31 -18.03
CA GLU A 83 -19.89 8.93 -18.58
C GLU A 83 -19.53 10.19 -19.34
N GLN A 84 -20.18 10.39 -20.48
CA GLN A 84 -20.11 11.63 -21.22
C GLN A 84 -21.32 12.49 -20.87
N THR A 85 -21.06 13.67 -20.32
CA THR A 85 -22.04 14.74 -20.14
C THR A 85 -21.98 15.71 -21.31
N ASP A 86 -22.90 16.69 -21.35
CA ASP A 86 -22.93 17.69 -22.42
C ASP A 86 -21.65 18.54 -22.51
N THR A 87 -20.94 18.71 -21.39
CA THR A 87 -19.79 19.63 -21.28
C THR A 87 -18.48 18.95 -20.89
N ALA A 88 -18.53 17.72 -20.40
CA ALA A 88 -17.36 17.02 -19.87
C ALA A 88 -17.48 15.49 -19.99
N PHE A 89 -16.34 14.82 -20.12
CA PHE A 89 -16.23 13.38 -19.91
C PHE A 89 -15.74 13.13 -18.48
N VAL A 90 -16.38 12.21 -17.76
CA VAL A 90 -16.05 11.88 -16.37
C VAL A 90 -15.78 10.39 -16.27
N LEU A 91 -14.58 10.03 -15.81
CA LEU A 91 -14.20 8.67 -15.47
C LEU A 91 -14.00 8.55 -13.96
N GLU A 92 -14.51 7.50 -13.37
CA GLU A 92 -14.46 7.21 -11.93
C GLU A 92 -13.91 5.81 -11.68
N GLY A 93 -13.08 5.68 -10.65
CA GLY A 93 -12.63 4.39 -10.13
C GLY A 93 -13.26 4.13 -8.76
N TRP A 94 -13.93 2.99 -8.62
CA TRP A 94 -14.65 2.57 -7.42
C TRP A 94 -14.12 1.23 -6.91
N GLU A 95 -13.71 1.11 -5.66
CA GLU A 95 -13.44 -0.21 -5.07
C GLU A 95 -14.75 -0.89 -4.70
N ASN A 96 -14.96 -2.07 -5.28
CA ASN A 96 -16.05 -2.97 -4.92
C ASN A 96 -15.75 -3.65 -3.58
N LEU A 97 -16.38 -3.17 -2.50
CA LEU A 97 -16.12 -3.62 -1.13
C LEU A 97 -17.05 -4.75 -0.69
N ASP A 98 -18.26 -4.82 -1.23
CA ASP A 98 -19.26 -5.84 -0.88
C ASP A 98 -19.18 -7.09 -1.77
N GLY A 99 -18.44 -7.02 -2.88
CA GLY A 99 -18.23 -8.11 -3.81
C GLY A 99 -19.37 -8.36 -4.78
N ASN A 100 -20.38 -7.47 -4.84
CA ASN A 100 -21.60 -7.64 -5.65
C ASN A 100 -21.38 -7.40 -7.16
N VAL A 101 -20.20 -6.87 -7.55
CA VAL A 101 -19.76 -6.65 -8.94
C VAL A 101 -20.54 -5.53 -9.66
N ARG A 102 -21.16 -4.63 -8.90
CA ARG A 102 -21.90 -3.46 -9.38
C ARG A 102 -21.47 -2.26 -8.55
N ILE A 103 -21.31 -1.10 -9.19
CA ILE A 103 -20.98 0.12 -8.45
C ILE A 103 -22.22 0.55 -7.65
N ASP A 104 -22.06 0.66 -6.33
CA ASP A 104 -23.06 1.20 -5.40
C ASP A 104 -22.41 2.23 -4.47
N GLU A 105 -22.87 3.48 -4.52
CA GLU A 105 -22.25 4.58 -3.75
C GLU A 105 -22.39 4.41 -2.22
N GLY A 106 -23.33 3.59 -1.76
CA GLY A 106 -23.55 3.31 -0.34
C GLY A 106 -22.66 2.20 0.22
N THR A 107 -22.25 1.25 -0.62
CA THR A 107 -21.48 0.06 -0.19
C THR A 107 -20.07 0.00 -0.76
N ASP A 108 -19.77 0.77 -1.81
CA ASP A 108 -18.46 0.89 -2.43
C ASP A 108 -17.78 2.22 -2.12
N GLU A 109 -16.48 2.30 -2.39
CA GLU A 109 -15.72 3.54 -2.18
C GLU A 109 -15.15 4.08 -3.49
N LYS A 110 -15.54 5.31 -3.82
CA LYS A 110 -14.89 6.08 -4.89
C LYS A 110 -13.47 6.42 -4.49
N LEU A 111 -12.50 6.01 -5.31
CA LEU A 111 -11.07 6.21 -5.09
C LEU A 111 -10.56 7.47 -5.81
N PHE A 112 -10.99 7.65 -7.07
CA PHE A 112 -10.54 8.75 -7.91
C PHE A 112 -11.56 9.12 -9.00
N THR A 113 -11.39 10.31 -9.56
CA THR A 113 -12.08 10.79 -10.75
C THR A 113 -11.08 11.41 -11.72
N ILE A 114 -11.26 11.18 -13.02
CA ILE A 114 -10.59 11.88 -14.11
C ILE A 114 -11.66 12.59 -14.94
N THR A 115 -11.55 13.91 -15.09
CA THR A 115 -12.50 14.74 -15.84
C THR A 115 -11.79 15.36 -17.03
N GLU A 116 -12.33 15.20 -18.24
CA GLU A 116 -11.95 16.00 -19.40
C GLU A 116 -12.83 17.26 -19.46
N LYS A 117 -12.19 18.42 -19.54
CA LYS A 117 -12.84 19.73 -19.69
C LYS A 117 -13.01 20.10 -21.17
N GLU A 118 -13.78 21.14 -21.44
CA GLU A 118 -14.04 21.64 -22.80
C GLU A 118 -12.76 21.98 -23.58
N ASP A 119 -11.73 22.50 -22.88
CA ASP A 119 -10.42 22.84 -23.45
C ASP A 119 -9.52 21.61 -23.71
N LYS A 120 -10.06 20.40 -23.55
CA LYS A 120 -9.33 19.11 -23.65
C LYS A 120 -8.21 18.97 -22.63
N SER A 121 -8.21 19.79 -21.59
CA SER A 121 -7.41 19.50 -20.40
C SER A 121 -8.09 18.41 -19.56
N HIS A 122 -7.26 17.65 -18.86
CA HIS A 122 -7.73 16.62 -17.95
C HIS A 122 -7.37 16.99 -16.52
N GLU A 123 -8.29 16.70 -15.61
CA GLU A 123 -8.12 16.88 -14.18
C GLU A 123 -8.31 15.56 -13.46
N MET A 124 -7.41 15.19 -12.57
CA MET A 124 -7.57 14.07 -11.66
C MET A 124 -7.76 14.55 -10.23
N ARG A 125 -8.73 13.96 -9.55
CA ARG A 125 -8.96 14.11 -8.12
C ARG A 125 -8.96 12.76 -7.45
N GLY A 126 -8.28 12.66 -6.31
CA GLY A 126 -8.49 11.56 -5.39
C GLY A 126 -9.69 11.81 -4.48
N HIS A 127 -10.24 10.75 -3.91
CA HIS A 127 -11.37 10.80 -2.97
C HIS A 127 -11.06 10.04 -1.69
N HIS A 128 -11.73 10.41 -0.60
CA HIS A 128 -11.60 9.80 0.72
C HIS A 128 -10.15 9.76 1.21
N ALA A 129 -9.58 8.56 1.43
CA ALA A 129 -8.18 8.37 1.79
C ALA A 129 -7.18 8.94 0.77
N ASN A 130 -7.63 9.24 -0.45
CA ASN A 130 -6.85 9.86 -1.51
C ASN A 130 -7.22 11.34 -1.75
N GLY A 131 -8.10 11.92 -0.93
CA GLY A 131 -8.64 13.28 -1.10
C GLY A 131 -7.62 14.41 -1.03
N TYR A 132 -6.38 14.11 -0.65
CA TYR A 132 -5.25 15.06 -0.69
C TYR A 132 -4.73 15.32 -2.11
N TYR A 133 -5.08 14.46 -3.07
CA TYR A 133 -4.49 14.47 -4.40
C TYR A 133 -5.33 15.26 -5.40
N HIS A 134 -4.65 16.12 -6.15
CA HIS A 134 -5.20 16.83 -7.28
C HIS A 134 -4.10 17.05 -8.32
N SER A 135 -4.38 16.74 -9.58
CA SER A 135 -3.48 17.04 -10.69
C SER A 135 -4.25 17.48 -11.92
N THR A 136 -3.63 18.32 -12.76
CA THR A 136 -4.16 18.75 -14.05
C THR A 136 -3.08 18.54 -15.11
N TRP A 137 -3.46 18.07 -16.29
CA TRP A 137 -2.56 17.94 -17.43
C TRP A 137 -3.24 18.35 -18.73
N GLY A 138 -2.46 18.95 -19.62
CA GLY A 138 -2.95 19.39 -20.93
C GLY A 138 -3.11 18.24 -21.93
N ALA A 139 -3.61 18.58 -23.11
CA ALA A 139 -3.92 17.68 -24.21
C ALA A 139 -2.70 16.93 -24.83
N GLY A 140 -1.51 16.96 -24.23
CA GLY A 140 -0.27 16.40 -24.79
C GLY A 140 -0.26 14.87 -24.98
N SER A 141 -1.20 14.15 -24.38
CA SER A 141 -1.42 12.70 -24.57
C SER A 141 -2.60 12.41 -25.51
N PHE A 142 -2.87 13.34 -26.45
CA PHE A 142 -4.11 13.45 -27.21
C PHE A 142 -4.60 12.12 -27.81
N LEU A 143 -3.78 11.39 -28.55
CA LEU A 143 -4.26 10.23 -29.31
C LEU A 143 -4.71 9.07 -28.41
N PHE A 144 -3.88 8.62 -27.46
CA PHE A 144 -4.22 7.44 -26.64
C PHE A 144 -5.30 7.76 -25.60
N SER A 145 -5.22 8.92 -24.95
CA SER A 145 -6.29 9.37 -24.05
C SER A 145 -7.62 9.53 -24.80
N TYR A 146 -7.61 10.12 -26.00
CA TYR A 146 -8.79 10.25 -26.85
C TYR A 146 -9.33 8.89 -27.31
N LEU A 147 -8.47 7.98 -27.74
CA LEU A 147 -8.87 6.62 -28.14
C LEU A 147 -9.48 5.86 -26.96
N LEU A 148 -8.84 5.93 -25.80
CA LEU A 148 -9.37 5.36 -24.56
C LEU A 148 -10.73 5.99 -24.21
N LEU A 149 -10.85 7.31 -24.25
CA LEU A 149 -12.12 8.02 -24.05
C LEU A 149 -13.18 7.57 -25.03
N SER A 150 -12.86 7.53 -26.33
CA SER A 150 -13.77 7.10 -27.37
C SER A 150 -14.21 5.64 -27.19
N SER A 151 -13.36 4.79 -26.63
CA SER A 151 -13.68 3.40 -26.34
C SER A 151 -14.64 3.22 -25.15
N PHE A 152 -14.78 4.25 -24.31
CA PHE A 152 -15.84 4.33 -23.31
C PHE A 152 -17.19 4.80 -23.89
N VAL A 153 -17.20 5.40 -25.09
CA VAL A 153 -18.40 5.97 -25.73
C VAL A 153 -18.97 4.95 -26.74
N GLY A 154 -19.77 4.01 -26.22
CA GLY A 154 -20.59 3.09 -27.03
C GLY A 154 -22.00 3.66 -27.33
N PRO A 155 -22.94 2.83 -27.83
CA PRO A 155 -24.34 3.23 -28.08
C PRO A 155 -25.09 3.77 -26.84
N ARG A 156 -24.49 3.60 -25.66
CA ARG A 156 -24.91 4.16 -24.39
C ARG A 156 -23.79 5.08 -23.92
N TYR A 157 -24.11 6.33 -23.61
CA TYR A 157 -23.19 7.38 -23.14
C TYR A 157 -22.49 7.08 -21.79
N VAL A 158 -22.71 5.89 -21.22
CA VAL A 158 -22.17 5.45 -19.95
C VAL A 158 -21.54 4.07 -20.12
N TYR A 159 -20.27 3.97 -19.78
CA TYR A 159 -19.55 2.73 -19.57
C TYR A 159 -19.51 2.39 -18.08
N VAL A 160 -19.69 1.12 -17.76
CA VAL A 160 -19.42 0.54 -16.44
C VAL A 160 -18.72 -0.78 -16.67
N THR A 161 -17.67 -1.09 -15.91
CA THR A 161 -16.99 -2.39 -15.92
C THR A 161 -18.03 -3.52 -15.91
N PRO A 162 -18.13 -4.30 -17.00
CA PRO A 162 -19.12 -5.37 -17.09
C PRO A 162 -18.86 -6.44 -16.04
N ALA A 163 -19.91 -7.03 -15.48
CA ALA A 163 -19.76 -8.08 -14.48
C ALA A 163 -18.92 -9.28 -14.96
N SER A 164 -19.00 -9.59 -16.26
CA SER A 164 -18.18 -10.63 -16.90
C SER A 164 -16.67 -10.35 -16.89
N ARG A 165 -16.25 -9.08 -16.71
CA ARG A 165 -14.83 -8.67 -16.66
C ARG A 165 -14.21 -8.85 -15.28
N VAL A 166 -15.00 -8.90 -14.21
CA VAL A 166 -14.46 -8.95 -12.84
C VAL A 166 -13.72 -10.24 -12.54
N ALA A 167 -14.19 -11.39 -13.02
CA ALA A 167 -13.47 -12.65 -12.84
C ALA A 167 -12.09 -12.63 -13.53
N PRO A 168 -11.96 -12.26 -14.82
CA PRO A 168 -10.67 -12.01 -15.46
C PRO A 168 -9.77 -11.03 -14.69
N ILE A 169 -10.30 -9.90 -14.24
CA ILE A 169 -9.52 -8.90 -13.47
C ILE A 169 -8.99 -9.50 -12.16
N ARG A 170 -9.79 -10.31 -11.45
CA ARG A 170 -9.33 -11.00 -10.23
C ARG A 170 -8.18 -11.97 -10.54
N THR A 171 -8.29 -12.71 -11.64
CA THR A 171 -7.22 -13.62 -12.10
C THR A 171 -5.96 -12.83 -12.45
N ASP A 172 -6.07 -11.75 -13.22
CA ASP A 172 -4.96 -10.87 -13.56
C ASP A 172 -4.28 -10.31 -12.31
N ARG A 173 -5.05 -9.81 -11.35
CA ARG A 173 -4.55 -9.33 -10.05
C ARG A 173 -3.79 -10.42 -9.29
N SER A 174 -4.35 -11.62 -9.21
CA SER A 174 -3.72 -12.74 -8.51
C SER A 174 -2.40 -13.12 -9.17
N ASN A 175 -2.40 -13.27 -10.50
CA ASN A 175 -1.20 -13.60 -11.27
C ASN A 175 -0.13 -12.50 -11.13
N TYR A 176 -0.54 -11.23 -11.23
CA TYR A 176 0.35 -10.09 -11.07
C TYR A 176 0.97 -10.07 -9.67
N ARG A 177 0.16 -10.23 -8.62
CA ARG A 177 0.63 -10.26 -7.21
C ARG A 177 1.59 -11.41 -6.91
N ASN A 178 1.51 -12.49 -7.67
CA ASN A 178 2.44 -13.62 -7.60
C ASN A 178 3.71 -13.44 -8.45
N SER A 179 3.80 -12.36 -9.23
CA SER A 179 4.95 -12.06 -10.09
C SER A 179 6.03 -11.24 -9.37
N SER A 180 7.23 -11.21 -9.95
CA SER A 180 8.30 -10.31 -9.49
C SER A 180 7.98 -8.83 -9.71
N ALA A 181 7.19 -8.51 -10.73
CA ALA A 181 6.81 -7.13 -11.06
C ALA A 181 5.99 -6.47 -9.94
N TYR A 182 5.15 -7.25 -9.23
CA TYR A 182 4.39 -6.73 -8.11
C TYR A 182 5.26 -6.17 -6.98
N ARG A 183 6.45 -6.76 -6.73
CA ARG A 183 7.38 -6.21 -5.73
C ARG A 183 7.86 -4.80 -6.11
N SER A 184 8.07 -4.57 -7.41
CA SER A 184 8.41 -3.25 -7.92
C SER A 184 7.24 -2.29 -7.73
N GLN A 185 6.01 -2.73 -8.00
CA GLN A 185 4.81 -1.91 -7.81
C GLN A 185 4.59 -1.52 -6.34
N VAL A 186 4.74 -2.46 -5.40
CA VAL A 186 4.66 -2.18 -3.96
C VAL A 186 5.72 -1.15 -3.55
N SER A 187 6.95 -1.28 -4.07
CA SER A 187 7.99 -0.29 -3.82
C SER A 187 7.63 1.08 -4.38
N LYS A 188 7.07 1.16 -5.61
CA LYS A 188 6.62 2.43 -6.22
C LYS A 188 5.51 3.07 -5.40
N ASN A 189 4.51 2.30 -5.00
CA ASN A 189 3.42 2.74 -4.15
C ASN A 189 3.93 3.27 -2.82
N GLY A 190 4.82 2.52 -2.15
CA GLY A 190 5.46 2.97 -0.91
C GLY A 190 6.24 4.27 -1.08
N SER A 191 7.03 4.42 -2.15
CA SER A 191 7.73 5.68 -2.46
C SER A 191 6.76 6.82 -2.72
N TYR A 192 5.66 6.57 -3.45
CA TYR A 192 4.61 7.55 -3.70
C TYR A 192 3.98 8.04 -2.39
N PHE A 193 3.49 7.15 -1.54
CA PHE A 193 2.82 7.52 -0.28
C PHE A 193 3.76 8.25 0.68
N ASN A 194 5.03 7.82 0.77
CA ASN A 194 6.04 8.53 1.57
C ASN A 194 6.29 9.95 1.08
N ARG A 195 6.37 10.14 -0.25
CA ARG A 195 6.52 11.47 -0.86
C ARG A 195 5.28 12.33 -0.63
N GLN A 196 4.08 11.77 -0.79
CA GLN A 196 2.84 12.50 -0.58
C GLN A 196 2.65 12.93 0.87
N LYS A 197 3.05 12.08 1.83
CA LYS A 197 3.05 12.45 3.25
C LYS A 197 3.89 13.70 3.54
N GLY A 198 5.03 13.85 2.88
CA GLY A 198 5.88 15.04 3.01
C GLY A 198 5.34 16.25 2.24
N PHE A 199 4.86 16.05 1.02
CA PHE A 199 4.42 17.12 0.12
C PHE A 199 3.05 17.70 0.49
N ALA A 200 2.06 16.85 0.68
CA ALA A 200 0.68 17.23 1.01
C ALA A 200 0.51 17.45 2.53
N GLY A 201 1.36 16.84 3.37
CA GLY A 201 1.44 17.14 4.79
C GLY A 201 0.11 16.95 5.53
N SER A 202 -0.43 18.02 6.11
CA SER A 202 -1.67 17.95 6.89
C SER A 202 -2.88 17.54 6.08
N SER A 203 -2.94 17.82 4.77
CA SER A 203 -4.04 17.37 3.92
C SER A 203 -4.00 15.86 3.70
N TYR A 204 -2.81 15.28 3.58
CA TYR A 204 -2.60 13.83 3.53
C TYR A 204 -3.09 13.14 4.81
N ASP A 205 -2.65 13.63 5.97
CA ASP A 205 -3.06 13.08 7.27
C ASP A 205 -4.57 13.25 7.53
N SER A 206 -5.17 14.32 7.00
CA SER A 206 -6.61 14.55 7.11
C SER A 206 -7.41 13.62 6.20
N ALA A 207 -6.93 13.41 4.96
CA ALA A 207 -7.53 12.47 4.02
C ALA A 207 -7.51 11.03 4.54
N ASP A 208 -6.40 10.59 5.16
CA ASP A 208 -6.30 9.26 5.77
C ASP A 208 -7.38 8.97 6.83
N ARG A 209 -7.81 10.01 7.55
CA ARG A 209 -8.90 9.94 8.53
C ARG A 209 -10.27 10.05 7.89
N ASN A 210 -10.36 10.58 6.67
CA ASN A 210 -11.59 10.78 5.93
C ASN A 210 -11.98 9.54 5.09
N ARG A 211 -12.23 8.43 5.78
CA ARG A 211 -12.69 7.17 5.17
C ARG A 211 -14.20 7.19 4.94
N SER A 212 -14.67 6.67 3.82
CA SER A 212 -16.11 6.49 3.55
C SER A 212 -16.79 5.61 4.61
N ALA A 213 -18.10 5.76 4.77
CA ALA A 213 -18.90 4.87 5.62
C ALA A 213 -18.80 3.40 5.16
N ALA A 214 -18.77 3.18 3.85
CA ALA A 214 -18.54 1.88 3.22
C ALA A 214 -17.21 1.25 3.67
N ARG A 215 -16.10 2.00 3.64
CA ARG A 215 -14.80 1.53 4.12
C ARG A 215 -14.80 1.22 5.61
N GLN A 216 -15.40 2.08 6.42
CA GLN A 216 -15.49 1.86 7.87
C GLN A 216 -16.27 0.57 8.18
N SER A 217 -17.37 0.34 7.45
CA SER A 217 -18.13 -0.90 7.51
C SER A 217 -17.27 -2.10 7.08
N TYR A 218 -16.58 -2.02 5.95
CA TYR A 218 -15.67 -3.06 5.46
C TYR A 218 -14.62 -3.45 6.49
N GLN A 219 -13.93 -2.47 7.08
CA GLN A 219 -12.90 -2.71 8.10
C GLN A 219 -13.49 -3.33 9.38
N SER A 220 -14.67 -2.88 9.82
CA SER A 220 -15.38 -3.46 10.96
C SER A 220 -15.79 -4.92 10.72
N HIS A 221 -16.32 -5.22 9.53
CA HIS A 221 -16.63 -6.58 9.11
C HIS A 221 -15.37 -7.44 9.04
N ALA A 222 -14.28 -6.92 8.47
CA ALA A 222 -13.02 -7.63 8.41
C ALA A 222 -12.48 -7.97 9.80
N ARG A 223 -12.58 -7.03 10.75
CA ARG A 223 -12.19 -7.24 12.16
C ARG A 223 -12.99 -8.35 12.82
N SER A 224 -14.32 -8.29 12.72
CA SER A 224 -15.23 -9.22 13.38
C SER A 224 -15.21 -10.62 12.77
N ALA A 225 -15.12 -10.71 11.43
CA ALA A 225 -15.03 -11.96 10.70
C ALA A 225 -13.60 -12.55 10.65
N GLY A 226 -12.59 -11.77 11.03
CA GLY A 226 -11.18 -12.19 10.99
C GLY A 226 -10.59 -12.31 9.58
N THR A 227 -11.27 -11.79 8.55
CA THR A 227 -10.84 -11.90 7.14
C THR A 227 -9.57 -11.11 6.84
N PHE A 228 -9.22 -10.12 7.67
CA PHE A 228 -7.96 -9.37 7.60
C PHE A 228 -6.72 -10.29 7.64
N ARG A 229 -6.82 -11.46 8.27
CA ARG A 229 -5.71 -12.43 8.38
C ARG A 229 -5.34 -13.08 7.05
N SER A 230 -6.29 -13.17 6.14
CA SER A 230 -6.12 -13.71 4.78
C SER A 230 -6.05 -12.62 3.71
N SER A 231 -6.02 -11.36 4.13
CA SER A 231 -5.98 -10.20 3.25
C SER A 231 -4.78 -10.23 2.30
N GLY A 232 -5.00 -9.77 1.08
CA GLY A 232 -3.96 -9.53 0.10
C GLY A 232 -3.31 -8.15 0.21
N THR A 233 -3.86 -7.26 1.04
CA THR A 233 -3.28 -5.94 1.33
C THR A 233 -1.88 -6.07 1.91
N GLY A 234 -1.03 -5.05 1.72
CA GLY A 234 0.41 -5.03 1.99
C GLY A 234 0.91 -5.43 3.39
N VAL A 235 0.07 -5.94 4.28
CA VAL A 235 0.46 -6.69 5.48
C VAL A 235 0.83 -8.11 5.09
N ARG A 236 1.92 -8.22 4.34
CA ARG A 236 2.73 -9.44 4.42
C ARG A 236 3.86 -9.07 5.34
N SER A 237 3.83 -9.59 6.56
CA SER A 237 4.91 -9.62 7.55
C SER A 237 6.17 -10.35 7.02
N SER A 238 6.60 -10.03 5.80
CA SER A 238 7.56 -10.74 4.94
C SER A 238 8.33 -9.73 4.06
N TRP A 239 8.87 -8.70 4.70
CA TRP A 239 10.22 -8.21 4.38
C TRP A 239 11.22 -8.93 5.29
N GLY A 240 11.14 -10.27 5.33
CA GLY A 240 11.85 -11.09 6.28
C GLY A 240 11.92 -12.54 5.84
N THR A 241 12.78 -12.83 4.86
CA THR A 241 13.47 -14.12 4.87
C THR A 241 14.61 -13.98 5.88
N SER A 242 14.39 -14.38 7.14
CA SER A 242 15.50 -14.70 8.02
C SER A 242 16.07 -16.06 7.60
N GLY A 243 17.37 -16.12 7.29
CA GLY A 243 18.05 -17.42 7.16
C GLY A 243 19.23 -17.52 6.18
N ARG A 244 20.28 -16.73 6.35
CA ARG A 244 21.67 -17.23 6.38
C ARG A 244 22.58 -16.19 7.04
N SER A 245 22.60 -16.21 8.37
CA SER A 245 23.80 -15.82 9.11
C SER A 245 24.89 -16.84 8.79
N GLY A 246 25.61 -16.60 7.70
CA GLY A 246 26.85 -17.29 7.38
C GLY A 246 27.99 -16.58 8.08
N PHE A 247 28.48 -17.20 9.15
CA PHE A 247 29.85 -17.16 9.66
C PHE A 247 30.73 -15.95 9.33
N SER A 248 31.17 -15.29 10.40
CA SER A 248 32.39 -14.49 10.42
C SER A 248 33.59 -15.29 9.90
N SER A 249 34.23 -14.81 8.82
CA SER A 249 35.66 -14.98 8.61
C SER A 249 36.17 -13.98 7.58
N GLY A 250 37.08 -13.09 8.01
CA GLY A 250 38.17 -12.60 7.16
C GLY A 250 38.04 -11.22 6.52
N ARG A 251 38.76 -10.27 7.12
CA ARG A 251 39.82 -9.46 6.49
C ARG A 251 39.45 -8.41 5.39
N SER A 252 39.70 -7.14 5.75
CA SER A 252 40.48 -6.15 4.97
C SER A 252 39.88 -5.45 3.74
N GLY A 253 39.86 -4.10 3.78
CA GLY A 253 39.77 -3.16 2.65
C GLY A 253 38.63 -2.15 2.85
N GLY A 254 38.86 -0.91 3.31
CA GLY A 254 39.30 0.23 2.47
C GLY A 254 38.26 0.47 1.37
N PHE A 255 37.43 1.51 1.35
CA PHE A 255 37.78 2.91 1.06
C PHE A 255 36.67 3.86 1.56
N PHE A 256 37.02 4.78 2.46
CA PHE A 256 36.33 6.06 2.62
C PHE A 256 37.39 7.16 2.46
N GLY A 257 37.32 7.89 1.35
CA GLY A 257 37.84 9.25 1.22
C GLY A 257 36.66 10.10 0.77
N GLY A 258 36.48 11.35 1.18
CA GLY A 258 37.26 12.25 2.00
C GLY A 258 36.67 13.65 1.79
N GLY A 259 36.67 14.48 2.85
CA GLY A 259 36.33 15.90 2.81
C GLY A 259 34.91 16.21 3.33
N GLY A 260 34.70 17.12 4.27
CA GLY A 260 35.59 18.01 5.01
C GLY A 260 34.70 18.92 5.87
N GLY A 261 35.04 19.06 7.14
CA GLY A 261 34.32 19.90 8.10
C GLY A 261 35.05 19.87 9.44
N GLN A 262 36.10 20.67 9.57
CA GLN A 262 36.86 20.79 10.81
C GLN A 262 36.09 21.67 11.83
N THR A 263 36.07 21.25 13.08
CA THR A 263 35.90 22.14 14.22
C THR A 263 37.04 21.83 15.20
N PHE A 264 37.93 22.82 15.38
CA PHE A 264 39.06 22.77 16.29
C PHE A 264 38.59 22.82 17.75
N LEU A 265 39.19 22.01 18.62
CA LEU A 265 39.23 22.25 20.06
C LEU A 265 40.43 21.54 20.72
N GLY A 266 41.38 22.37 21.18
CA GLY A 266 42.09 22.18 22.45
C GLY A 266 43.29 21.22 22.50
N SER A 267 44.49 21.72 22.22
CA SER A 267 45.72 21.10 22.72
C SER A 267 45.96 21.51 24.17
N MET A 268 46.00 20.53 25.09
CA MET A 268 46.60 20.70 26.41
C MET A 268 47.85 19.81 26.46
N ARG A 269 49.01 20.47 26.55
CA ARG A 269 50.33 19.83 26.64
C ARG A 269 50.94 20.26 27.98
N ARG A 270 51.44 19.30 28.76
CA ARG A 270 52.30 19.49 29.94
C ARG A 270 53.00 18.17 30.29
N PRO A 271 54.13 18.18 31.03
CA PRO A 271 55.44 18.04 30.40
C PRO A 271 56.24 16.83 30.91
N GLY A 272 57.30 16.51 30.18
CA GLY A 272 58.46 15.71 30.56
C GLY A 272 59.63 16.14 29.70
#